data_AF-A0A3D5Q1R2-F1
#
_entry.id   AF-A0A3D5Q1R2-F1
#
_cell.length_a   1.000
_cell.length_b   1.000
_cell.length_c   1.000
_cell.angle_alpha   90.00
_cell.angle_beta   90.00
_cell.angle_gamma   90.00
#
_symmetry.space_group_name_H-M   'P 1'
#
loop_
_entity.id
_entity.type
_entity.pdbx_description
1 polymer ?
#
loop_
_entity_poly.entity_id
_entity_poly.type
_entity_poly.pdbx_seq_one_letter_code
_entity_poly.pdbx_strand_id
1 'polypeptide(L)' 'ASITGEIVMDGVFVPEENAFPEVRGLKGPFTCLNSARYGISWGALGAAEDCWHTARQYVLDRKQFGRPLAANQLIQK' A
#
# COMPACT_ATOMS: atom_id res chain seq x y z
N ALA A 1 9.87 -1.66 -6.72
CA ALA A 1 9.79 -0.19 -6.60
C ALA A 1 8.92 0.34 -7.73
N SER A 2 8.09 1.36 -7.46
CA SER A 2 7.17 1.93 -8.46
C SER A 2 7.87 3.03 -9.26
N ILE A 3 7.61 3.11 -10.57
CA ILE A 3 8.08 4.23 -11.41
C ILE A 3 7.17 5.42 -11.15
N THR A 4 7.75 6.61 -10.97
CA THR A 4 7.00 7.85 -10.76
C THR A 4 7.57 8.91 -11.69
N GLY A 5 6.68 9.63 -12.38
CA GLY A 5 7.02 10.67 -13.34
C GLY A 5 5.84 11.60 -13.57
N GLU A 6 5.99 12.51 -14.53
CA GLU A 6 4.99 13.51 -14.89
C GLU A 6 4.47 13.25 -16.31
N ILE A 7 3.18 13.57 -16.52
CA ILE A 7 2.58 13.63 -17.85
C ILE A 7 2.21 15.08 -18.12
N VAL A 8 2.93 15.72 -19.03
CA VAL A 8 2.66 17.10 -19.48
C VAL A 8 1.73 17.05 -20.69
N MET A 9 0.61 17.77 -20.62
CA MET A 9 -0.35 17.90 -21.71
C MET A 9 -0.48 19.38 -22.09
N ASP A 10 0.13 19.78 -23.21
CA ASP A 10 0.05 21.13 -23.77
C ASP A 10 -0.47 21.07 -25.21
N GLY A 11 -1.50 21.87 -25.52
CA GLY A 11 -2.14 21.90 -26.84
C GLY A 11 -2.72 20.56 -27.34
N VAL A 12 -3.00 19.60 -26.45
CA VAL A 12 -3.47 18.25 -26.83
C VAL A 12 -4.94 18.30 -27.25
N PHE A 13 -5.22 17.88 -28.49
CA PHE A 13 -6.59 17.67 -28.97
C PHE A 13 -7.12 16.30 -28.50
N VAL A 14 -8.33 16.28 -27.95
CA VAL A 14 -9.06 15.06 -27.59
C VAL A 14 -10.42 15.10 -28.29
N PRO A 15 -10.73 14.13 -29.18
CA PRO A 15 -12.03 14.04 -29.82
C PRO A 15 -13.17 13.82 -28.81
N GLU A 16 -14.39 14.30 -29.15
CA GLU A 16 -15.57 14.19 -28.27
C GLU A 16 -15.95 12.72 -28.00
N GLU A 17 -15.72 11.83 -28.97
CA GLU A 17 -15.97 10.40 -28.82
C GLU A 17 -15.13 9.72 -27.72
N ASN A 18 -14.04 10.36 -27.28
CA ASN A 18 -13.21 9.88 -26.16
C ASN A 18 -13.72 10.36 -24.80
N ALA A 19 -14.72 11.24 -24.75
CA ALA A 19 -15.35 11.66 -23.51
C ALA A 19 -16.14 10.49 -22.91
N PHE A 20 -15.93 10.21 -21.62
CA PHE A 20 -16.71 9.18 -20.94
C PHE A 20 -18.21 9.50 -20.99
N PRO A 21 -19.07 8.60 -21.49
CA PRO A 21 -20.46 8.92 -21.77
C PRO A 21 -21.26 9.24 -20.49
N GLU A 22 -21.01 8.50 -19.40
CA GLU A 22 -21.82 8.55 -18.18
C GLU A 22 -21.11 9.19 -16.97
N VAL A 23 -19.85 9.58 -17.13
CA VAL A 23 -19.05 10.17 -16.06
C VAL A 23 -19.13 11.69 -16.18
N ARG A 24 -19.72 12.33 -15.17
CA ARG A 24 -19.83 13.79 -15.07
C ARG A 24 -19.37 14.24 -13.69
N GLY A 25 -18.65 15.36 -13.65
CA GLY A 25 -18.12 15.93 -12.41
C GLY A 25 -17.24 14.94 -11.62
N LEU A 26 -17.34 14.99 -10.29
CA LEU A 26 -16.47 14.23 -9.37
C LEU A 26 -16.86 12.76 -9.19
N LYS A 27 -17.93 12.28 -9.83
CA LYS A 27 -18.39 10.90 -9.71
C LYS A 27 -17.30 9.89 -10.11
N GLY A 28 -16.64 10.12 -11.26
CA GLY A 28 -15.58 9.24 -11.75
C GLY A 28 -14.40 9.12 -10.80
N PRO A 29 -13.75 10.25 -10.44
CA PRO A 29 -12.63 10.25 -9.50
C PRO A 29 -12.96 9.61 -8.14
N PHE A 30 -14.14 9.88 -7.56
CA PHE A 30 -14.51 9.31 -6.26
C PHE A 30 -14.89 7.83 -6.31
N THR A 31 -15.47 7.34 -7.41
CA THR A 31 -15.66 5.89 -7.60
C THR A 31 -14.31 5.17 -7.66
N CYS A 32 -13.34 5.70 -8.41
CA CYS A 32 -11.98 5.15 -8.45
C CYS A 32 -11.32 5.18 -7.07
N LEU A 33 -11.43 6.31 -6.35
CA LEU A 33 -10.85 6.46 -5.02
C LEU A 33 -11.42 5.45 -4.00
N ASN A 34 -12.72 5.17 -4.04
CA ASN A 34 -13.32 4.16 -3.17
C ASN A 34 -12.72 2.77 -3.41
N SER A 35 -12.62 2.34 -4.67
CA SER A 35 -11.97 1.07 -5.02
C SER A 35 -10.49 1.04 -4.60
N ALA A 36 -9.77 2.16 -4.82
CA ALA A 36 -8.36 2.26 -4.44
C ALA A 36 -8.16 2.11 -2.92
N ARG A 37 -9.04 2.72 -2.10
CA ARG A 37 -8.99 2.59 -0.63
C ARG A 37 -9.10 1.14 -0.16
N TYR A 38 -10.01 0.37 -0.77
CA TYR A 38 -10.12 -1.06 -0.46
C TYR A 38 -8.83 -1.80 -0.81
N GLY A 39 -8.30 -1.60 -2.03
CA GLY A 39 -7.06 -2.23 -2.46
C GLY A 39 -5.86 -1.90 -1.58
N ILE A 40 -5.69 -0.62 -1.24
CA ILE A 40 -4.60 -0.15 -0.36
C ILE A 40 -4.72 -0.76 1.03
N SER A 41 -5.92 -0.87 1.58
CA SER A 41 -6.13 -1.44 2.92
C SER A 41 -5.70 -2.90 2.99
N TRP A 42 -6.03 -3.70 1.97
CA TRP A 42 -5.57 -5.09 1.86
C TRP A 42 -4.06 -5.19 1.67
N GLY A 43 -3.48 -4.31 0.86
CA GLY A 43 -2.02 -4.23 0.70
C GLY A 43 -1.30 -3.91 2.02
N ALA A 44 -1.84 -2.96 2.80
CA ALA A 44 -1.31 -2.60 4.11
C ALA A 44 -1.39 -3.76 5.11
N LEU A 45 -2.49 -4.53 5.10
CA LEU A 45 -2.62 -5.72 5.95
C LEU A 45 -1.58 -6.78 5.60
N GLY A 46 -1.39 -7.08 4.31
CA GLY A 46 -0.38 -8.05 3.87
C GLY A 46 1.05 -7.62 4.23
N ALA A 47 1.37 -6.33 4.08
CA ALA A 47 2.67 -5.80 4.50
C ALA A 47 2.86 -5.89 6.02
N ALA A 48 1.81 -5.65 6.81
CA ALA A 48 1.86 -5.79 8.26
C ALA A 48 2.07 -7.25 8.70
N GLU A 49 1.43 -8.21 8.04
CA GLU A 49 1.59 -9.64 8.30
C GLU A 49 3.02 -10.11 8.00
N ASP A 50 3.60 -9.69 6.86
CA ASP A 50 4.99 -10.00 6.51
C ASP A 50 5.99 -9.40 7.52
N CYS A 51 5.79 -8.13 7.90
CA CYS A 51 6.58 -7.48 8.94
C CYS A 51 6.50 -8.25 10.27
N TRP A 52 5.30 -8.67 10.66
CA TRP A 52 5.08 -9.41 11.91
C TRP A 52 5.79 -10.76 11.89
N HIS A 53 5.62 -11.56 10.83
CA HIS A 53 6.27 -12.86 10.73
C HIS A 53 7.79 -12.73 10.69
N THR A 54 8.31 -11.78 9.93
CA THR A 54 9.75 -11.50 9.85
C THR A 54 10.31 -11.09 11.21
N ALA A 55 9.67 -10.14 11.89
CA ALA A 55 10.09 -9.70 13.22
C ALA A 55 10.02 -10.83 14.25
N ARG A 56 8.93 -11.60 14.26
CA ARG A 56 8.73 -12.76 15.14
C ARG A 56 9.83 -13.80 14.95
N GLN A 57 10.14 -14.16 13.70
CA GLN A 57 11.17 -15.14 13.42
C GLN A 57 12.55 -14.64 13.87
N TYR A 58 12.86 -13.37 13.58
CA TYR A 58 14.10 -12.75 14.00
C TYR A 58 14.31 -12.80 15.52
N VAL A 59 13.29 -12.46 16.32
CA VAL A 59 13.43 -12.44 17.78
C VAL A 59 13.51 -13.83 18.41
N LEU A 60 12.99 -14.87 17.74
CA LEU A 60 13.15 -16.27 18.15
C LEU A 60 14.57 -16.78 17.87
N ASP A 61 15.13 -16.41 16.72
CA ASP A 61 16.44 -16.91 16.30
C ASP A 61 17.61 -16.13 16.94
N ARG A 62 17.44 -14.81 17.10
CA ARG A 62 18.49 -13.93 17.62
C ARG A 62 18.67 -14.15 19.13
N LYS A 63 19.89 -14.51 19.53
CA LYS A 63 20.28 -14.68 20.95
C LYS A 63 21.10 -13.50 21.46
N GLN A 64 20.76 -13.00 22.64
CA GLN A 64 21.58 -12.07 23.43
C GLN A 64 21.54 -12.47 24.90
N PHE A 65 22.62 -12.23 25.63
CA PHE A 65 22.74 -12.61 27.04
C PHE A 65 22.42 -14.10 27.30
N GLY A 66 22.82 -14.97 26.36
CA GLY A 66 22.66 -16.43 26.47
C GLY A 66 21.27 -16.99 26.14
N ARG A 67 20.29 -16.17 25.74
CA ARG A 67 18.92 -16.63 25.43
C ARG A 67 18.31 -15.89 24.23
N PRO A 68 17.23 -16.43 23.60
CA PRO A 68 16.51 -15.73 22.54
C PRO A 68 15.99 -14.36 22.98
N LEU A 69 15.99 -13.38 22.07
CA LEU A 69 15.44 -12.04 22.32
C LEU A 69 13.95 -12.08 22.68
N ALA A 70 13.20 -13.01 22.08
CA ALA A 70 11.79 -13.24 22.34
C ALA A 70 11.47 -13.54 23.81
N ALA A 71 12.46 -13.94 24.63
CA ALA A 71 12.27 -14.19 26.06
C ALA A 71 12.26 -12.90 26.91
N ASN A 72 12.51 -11.72 26.34
CA ASN A 72 12.44 -10.44 27.04
C ASN A 72 11.02 -9.88 27.04
N GLN A 73 10.50 -9.46 28.19
CA GLN A 73 9.16 -8.89 28.31
C GLN A 73 8.94 -7.68 27.38
N LEU A 74 9.98 -6.85 27.18
CA LEU A 74 9.91 -5.69 26.28
C LEU A 74 9.57 -6.10 24.82
N ILE A 75 10.02 -7.27 24.37
CA ILE A 75 9.80 -7.77 23.00
C ILE A 75 8.40 -8.40 22.85
N GLN A 76 7.75 -8.76 23.95
CA GLN A 76 6.44 -9.41 23.95
C GLN A 76 5.27 -8.43 24.11
N LYS A 77 5.55 -7.15 24.37
CA LYS A 77 4.55 -6.07 24.49
C LYS A 77 4.31 -5.43 23.13
#